data_AF-A0A1W6SSR2-F1
#
_entry.id   AF-A0A1W6SSR2-F1
#
_cell.length_a   1.000
_cell.length_b   1.000
_cell.length_c   1.000
_cell.angle_alpha   90.00
_cell.angle_beta   90.00
_cell.angle_gamma   90.00
#
_symmetry.space_group_name_H-M   'P 1'
#
loop_
_entity.id
_entity.type
_entity.pdbx_description
1 polymer ?
#
loop_
_entity_poly.entity_id
_entity_poly.type
_entity_poly.pdbx_seq_one_letter_code
_entity_poly.pdbx_strand_id
1 'polypeptide(L)'
;MKQLVESWIKAEKHYYGNTQARAIQRMMKMTGQRITHSRVSEWKRGKYCPSANVLSEMLWRTLPWALGQAGLDVSAPQQDKIDTKLWVFTGEGDQRKRYTL
;
A
#
# COMPACT_ATOMS: atom_id res chain seq x y z
N MET A 1 -8.08 1.73 10.03
CA MET A 1 -6.60 1.54 10.07
C MET A 1 -6.18 0.08 10.22
N LYS A 2 -6.56 -0.62 11.31
CA LYS A 2 -6.23 -2.03 11.58
C LYS A 2 -6.42 -2.96 10.38
N GLN A 3 -7.61 -2.92 9.76
CA GLN A 3 -7.94 -3.78 8.62
C GLN A 3 -7.01 -3.57 7.42
N LEU A 4 -6.68 -2.33 7.06
CA LEU A 4 -5.76 -2.06 5.96
C LEU A 4 -4.36 -2.61 6.23
N VAL A 5 -3.81 -2.44 7.43
CA VAL A 5 -2.48 -2.98 7.79
C VAL A 5 -2.50 -4.51 7.76
N GLU A 6 -3.56 -5.14 8.26
CA GLU A 6 -3.71 -6.59 8.24
C GLU A 6 -3.84 -7.14 6.81
N SER A 7 -4.67 -6.51 5.99
CA SER A 7 -4.84 -6.86 4.58
C SER A 7 -3.55 -6.65 3.79
N TRP A 8 -2.82 -5.56 4.03
CA TRP A 8 -1.52 -5.33 3.44
C TRP A 8 -0.51 -6.42 3.79
N ILE A 9 -0.40 -6.81 5.07
CA ILE A 9 0.48 -7.91 5.50
C ILE A 9 0.10 -9.23 4.83
N LYS A 10 -1.21 -9.51 4.71
CA LYS A 10 -1.71 -10.71 4.01
C LYS A 10 -1.38 -10.67 2.52
N ALA A 11 -1.60 -9.54 1.84
CA ALA A 11 -1.25 -9.36 0.44
C ALA A 11 0.25 -9.56 0.21
N GLU A 12 1.10 -8.93 1.03
CA GLU A 12 2.55 -9.10 0.95
C GLU A 12 2.98 -10.56 1.10
N LYS A 13 2.40 -11.29 2.05
CA LYS A 13 2.71 -12.71 2.27
C LYS A 13 2.21 -13.61 1.15
N HIS A 14 0.92 -13.50 0.80
CA HIS A 14 0.23 -14.51 -0.02
C HIS A 14 0.26 -14.19 -1.51
N TYR A 15 0.27 -12.90 -1.87
CA TYR A 15 0.27 -12.48 -3.26
C TYR A 15 1.69 -12.18 -3.77
N TYR A 16 2.52 -11.54 -2.94
CA TYR A 16 3.88 -11.14 -3.33
C TYR A 16 5.00 -12.01 -2.76
N GLY A 17 4.69 -13.01 -1.93
CA GLY A 17 5.69 -13.93 -1.36
C GLY A 17 6.70 -13.27 -0.42
N ASN A 18 6.38 -12.09 0.13
CA ASN A 18 7.26 -11.33 1.00
C ASN A 18 7.09 -11.73 2.47
N THR A 19 8.20 -11.78 3.20
CA THR A 19 8.17 -11.75 4.66
C THR A 19 7.77 -10.35 5.14
N GLN A 20 7.25 -10.23 6.36
CA GLN A 20 6.91 -8.92 6.93
C GLN A 20 8.12 -7.97 6.97
N ALA A 21 9.32 -8.48 7.27
CA ALA A 21 10.53 -7.69 7.27
C ALA A 21 10.85 -7.12 5.87
N ARG A 22 10.73 -7.96 4.82
CA ARG A 22 10.95 -7.55 3.42
C ARG A 22 9.90 -6.54 2.96
N ALA A 23 8.64 -6.72 3.37
CA ALA A 23 7.56 -5.78 3.09
C ALA A 23 7.82 -4.40 3.74
N ILE A 24 8.29 -4.38 4.99
CA ILE A 24 8.67 -3.14 5.68
C ILE A 24 9.85 -2.46 4.98
N GLN A 25 10.91 -3.20 4.64
CA GLN A 25 12.06 -2.63 3.91
C GLN A 25 11.65 -2.00 2.59
N ARG A 26 10.75 -2.65 1.84
CA ARG A 26 10.19 -2.09 0.61
C ARG A 26 9.39 -0.82 0.88
N MET A 27 8.52 -0.84 1.89
CA MET A 27 7.73 0.34 2.27
C MET A 27 8.64 1.52 2.60
N MET A 28 9.73 1.29 3.34
CA MET A 28 10.74 2.32 3.64
C MET A 28 11.38 2.86 2.35
N LYS A 29 11.76 1.98 1.42
CA LYS A 29 12.34 2.38 0.13
C LYS A 29 11.38 3.21 -0.71
N MET A 30 10.09 2.86 -0.73
CA MET A 30 9.09 3.54 -1.56
C MET A 30 8.64 4.88 -0.98
N THR A 31 8.59 4.99 0.35
CA THR A 31 8.06 6.18 1.04
C THR A 31 9.15 7.11 1.58
N GLY A 32 10.40 6.65 1.63
CA GLY A 32 11.50 7.36 2.27
C GLY A 32 11.40 7.43 3.80
N GLN A 33 10.39 6.80 4.40
CA GLN A 33 10.12 6.90 5.83
C GLN A 33 10.77 5.75 6.59
N ARG A 34 11.30 6.04 7.78
CA ARG A 34 11.83 5.02 8.68
C ARG A 34 10.66 4.29 9.34
N ILE A 35 10.49 3.01 9.00
CA ILE A 35 9.39 2.16 9.48
C ILE A 35 9.99 0.94 10.17
N THR A 36 9.52 0.65 11.38
CA THR A 36 9.96 -0.50 12.17
C THR A 36 8.82 -1.50 12.37
N HIS A 37 9.16 -2.72 12.78
CA HIS A 37 8.15 -3.71 13.18
C HIS A 37 7.26 -3.22 14.32
N SER A 38 7.82 -2.50 15.30
CA SER A 38 7.05 -1.91 16.40
C SER A 38 6.04 -0.89 15.88
N ARG A 39 6.45 -0.01 14.96
CA ARG A 39 5.58 0.99 14.35
C ARG A 39 4.41 0.35 13.58
N VAL A 40 4.68 -0.72 12.83
CA VAL A 40 3.62 -1.49 12.16
C VAL A 40 2.66 -2.14 13.16
N SER A 41 3.17 -2.65 14.29
CA SER A 41 2.34 -3.20 15.36
C SER A 41 1.43 -2.13 15.98
N GLU A 42 1.95 -0.91 16.18
CA GLU A 42 1.17 0.22 16.68
C GLU A 42 0.05 0.63 15.70
N TRP A 43 0.32 0.65 14.39
CA TRP A 43 -0.69 0.89 13.36
C TRP A 43 -1.77 -0.20 13.34
N LYS A 44 -1.38 -1.46 13.50
CA LYS A 44 -2.31 -2.60 13.59
C LYS A 44 -3.24 -2.47 14.80
N ARG A 45 -2.75 -1.92 15.92
CA ARG A 45 -3.56 -1.64 17.12
C ARG A 45 -4.36 -0.34 17.02
N GLY A 46 -4.18 0.44 15.95
CA GLY A 46 -4.83 1.75 15.79
C GLY A 46 -4.29 2.84 16.71
N LYS A 47 -3.13 2.64 17.35
CA LYS A 47 -2.53 3.62 18.27
C LYS A 47 -2.04 4.87 17.54
N TYR A 48 -1.52 4.70 16.32
CA TYR A 48 -1.05 5.78 15.46
C TYR A 48 -1.57 5.58 14.03
N CYS A 49 -1.74 6.69 13.32
CA CYS A 49 -1.99 6.67 11.88
C CYS A 49 -0.64 6.70 11.13
N PRO A 50 -0.44 5.86 10.10
CA PRO A 50 0.64 6.06 9.14
C PRO A 50 0.49 7.39 8.40
N SER A 51 1.58 7.88 7.81
CA SER A 51 1.52 9.05 6.94
C SER A 51 0.71 8.77 5.67
N ALA A 52 0.24 9.83 4.99
CA ALA A 52 -0.49 9.72 3.73
C ALA A 52 0.28 8.88 2.68
N ASN A 53 1.60 9.08 2.55
CA ASN A 53 2.43 8.31 1.62
C ASN A 53 2.48 6.81 1.96
N VAL A 54 2.56 6.46 3.25
CA VAL A 54 2.55 5.05 3.68
C VAL A 54 1.18 4.43 3.47
N LEU A 55 0.10 5.17 3.73
CA LEU A 55 -1.27 4.71 3.46
C LEU A 55 -1.49 4.48 1.96
N SER A 56 -1.04 5.41 1.13
CA SER A 56 -1.11 5.32 -0.32
C SER A 56 -0.38 4.06 -0.82
N GLU A 57 0.85 3.82 -0.38
CA GLU A 57 1.60 2.63 -0.79
C GLU A 57 0.98 1.33 -0.23
N MET A 58 0.48 1.32 1.01
CA MET A 58 -0.24 0.15 1.54
C MET A 58 -1.48 -0.19 0.70
N LEU A 59 -2.30 0.81 0.37
CA LEU A 59 -3.50 0.63 -0.46
C LEU A 59 -3.13 0.14 -1.85
N TRP A 60 -2.13 0.76 -2.48
CA TRP A 60 -1.61 0.36 -3.79
C TRP A 60 -1.29 -1.13 -3.87
N ARG A 61 -0.60 -1.64 -2.86
CA ARG A 61 -0.18 -3.05 -2.83
C ARG A 61 -1.29 -4.00 -2.40
N THR A 62 -2.24 -3.52 -1.62
CA THR A 62 -3.34 -4.34 -1.11
C THR A 62 -4.46 -4.49 -2.13
N LEU A 63 -4.71 -3.47 -2.95
CA LEU A 63 -5.87 -3.40 -3.82
C LEU A 63 -5.93 -4.54 -4.87
N PRO A 64 -4.88 -4.85 -5.65
CA PRO A 64 -4.95 -5.93 -6.63
C PRO A 64 -5.26 -7.29 -5.98
N TRP A 65 -4.63 -7.55 -4.82
CA TRP A 65 -4.90 -8.76 -4.05
C TRP A 65 -6.34 -8.79 -3.54
N ALA A 66 -6.85 -7.69 -2.98
CA ALA A 66 -8.20 -7.61 -2.47
C ALA A 66 -9.26 -7.77 -3.58
N LEU A 67 -9.01 -7.22 -4.77
CA LEU A 67 -9.86 -7.40 -5.94
C LEU A 67 -9.88 -8.86 -6.41
N GLY A 68 -8.72 -9.52 -6.50
CA GLY A 68 -8.65 -10.95 -6.82
C GLY A 68 -9.37 -11.82 -5.79
N GLN A 69 -9.30 -11.49 -4.49
CA GLN A 69 -10.07 -12.22 -3.45
C GLN A 69 -11.59 -12.07 -3.62
N ALA A 70 -12.05 -10.99 -4.26
CA ALA A 70 -13.46 -10.78 -4.57
C ALA A 70 -13.90 -11.40 -5.91
N GLY A 71 -13.01 -12.13 -6.60
CA GLY A 71 -13.27 -12.64 -7.96
C GLY A 71 -13.31 -11.53 -9.02
N LEU A 72 -12.81 -10.34 -8.68
CA LEU A 72 -12.71 -9.19 -9.57
C LEU A 72 -11.30 -9.15 -10.16
N ASP A 73 -10.91 -10.22 -10.84
CA ASP A 73 -9.63 -10.27 -11.54
C ASP A 73 -9.64 -9.22 -12.64
N VAL A 74 -8.94 -8.12 -12.39
CA VAL A 74 -8.81 -7.01 -13.32
C VAL A 74 -7.65 -7.29 -14.26
N SER A 75 -7.90 -7.15 -15.56
CA SER A 75 -6.84 -7.16 -16.56
C SER A 75 -5.84 -6.03 -16.29
N ALA A 76 -4.58 -6.19 -16.70
CA ALA A 76 -3.55 -5.15 -16.52
C ALA A 76 -4.00 -3.74 -17.00
N PRO A 77 -4.71 -3.59 -18.13
CA PRO A 77 -5.23 -2.29 -18.55
C PRO A 77 -6.35 -1.73 -17.65
N GLN A 78 -7.13 -2.58 -16.99
CA GLN A 78 -8.16 -2.15 -16.03
C GLN A 78 -7.51 -1.73 -14.71
N GLN A 79 -6.47 -2.44 -14.28
CA GLN A 79 -5.66 -2.06 -13.13
C GLN A 79 -5.07 -0.66 -13.36
N ASP A 80 -4.42 -0.40 -14.50
CA ASP A 80 -3.86 0.92 -14.83
C ASP A 80 -4.90 2.07 -14.83
N LYS A 81 -6.14 1.79 -15.24
CA LYS A 81 -7.25 2.77 -15.21
C LYS A 81 -7.74 3.03 -13.78
N ILE A 82 -7.86 1.99 -12.96
CA ILE A 82 -8.21 2.09 -11.54
C ILE A 82 -7.14 2.89 -10.81
N ASP A 83 -5.88 2.57 -11.09
CA ASP A 83 -4.70 3.23 -10.57
C ASP A 83 -4.70 4.72 -10.92
N THR A 84 -4.99 5.07 -12.18
CA THR A 84 -5.04 6.48 -12.61
C THR A 84 -6.17 7.27 -11.93
N LYS A 85 -7.29 6.61 -11.59
CA LYS A 85 -8.44 7.25 -10.91
C LYS A 85 -8.26 7.39 -9.39
N LEU A 86 -7.55 6.46 -8.75
CA LEU A 86 -7.32 6.47 -7.31
C LEU A 86 -6.26 7.49 -6.87
N TRP A 87 -5.39 7.92 -7.78
CA TRP A 87 -4.21 8.73 -7.45
C TRP A 87 -4.22 10.15 -8.05
N VAL A 88 -5.39 10.77 -8.26
CA VAL A 88 -5.46 12.19 -8.66
C VAL A 88 -5.15 13.06 -7.45
N PHE A 89 -3.88 13.44 -7.27
CA PHE A 89 -3.46 14.41 -6.26
C PHE A 89 -3.64 15.84 -6.80
N THR A 90 -4.63 16.56 -6.28
CA THR A 90 -4.78 18.02 -6.49
C THR A 90 -4.64 18.72 -5.14
N GLY A 91 -3.51 19.41 -4.90
CA GLY A 91 -3.31 20.29 -3.73
C GLY A 91 -1.95 20.16 -3.05
N GLU A 92 -1.36 21.30 -2.68
CA GLU A 92 -0.02 21.44 -2.11
C GLU A 92 0.15 20.67 -0.79
N GLY A 93 1.12 19.74 -0.76
CA GLY A 93 1.53 19.04 0.46
C GLY A 93 1.75 17.53 0.32
N ASP A 94 1.18 16.89 -0.69
CA ASP A 94 1.30 15.43 -0.88
C ASP A 94 2.08 15.11 -2.16
N GLN A 95 3.09 14.23 -2.06
CA GLN A 95 3.78 13.70 -3.23
C GLN A 95 3.55 12.21 -3.41
N ARG A 96 2.88 11.89 -4.54
CA ARG A 96 3.42 10.92 -5.51
C ARG A 96 3.46 11.59 -6.89
N LYS A 97 4.66 11.84 -7.43
CA LYS A 97 4.87 12.25 -8.82
C LYS A 97 5.11 11.01 -9.69
N ARG A 98 4.26 10.84 -10.72
CA ARG A 98 4.41 9.85 -11.79
C ARG A 98 5.40 10.41 -12.83
N TYR A 99 6.47 9.68 -13.13
CA TYR A 99 7.26 9.93 -14.35
C TYR A 99 6.95 8.80 -15.34
N THR A 100 6.43 9.20 -16.48
CA THR A 100 6.24 8.41 -17.69
C THR A 100 7.58 8.02 -18.29
N LEU A 101 7.72 6.74 -18.66
CA LEU A 101 8.27 6.31 -19.94
C LEU A 101 7.42 5.15 -20.45
#